data_AF-A0AAX3HQH0-F1
#
_entry.id   AF-A0AAX3HQH0-F1
#
_cell.length_a   1.000
_cell.length_b   1.000
_cell.length_c   1.000
_cell.angle_alpha   90.00
_cell.angle_beta   90.00
_cell.angle_gamma   90.00
#
_symmetry.space_group_name_H-M   'P 1'
#
loop_
_entity.id
_entity.type
_entity.pdbx_description
1 polymer ?
#
loop_
_entity_poly.entity_id
_entity_poly.type
_entity_poly.pdbx_seq_one_letter_code
_entity_poly.pdbx_strand_id
1 'polypeptide(L)'
;MSAKQLVPLGLFAGFVDSTGGGGWGPITTPVLLARGNEARKVIGSVDTSEFPVSLAATIGFFISLGWEQVSWVWVFALMLGGIVAAPIAAWLVRIVPAHLLGVLVGGLIIFTNIRTLLTTFKVDPTIISLSYVAVGLVVIISIFIAVRNHSKRSNASTAGYPNDQKQMLP
;
A
#
# COMPACT_ATOMS: atom_id res chain seq x y z
N MET A 1 18.44 -2.05 16.20
CA MET A 1 19.33 -1.57 15.10
C MET A 1 20.11 -0.37 15.60
N SER A 2 21.35 -0.19 15.16
CA SER A 2 22.10 1.04 15.47
C SER A 2 21.56 2.21 14.63
N ALA A 3 21.67 3.44 15.13
CA ALA A 3 21.32 4.66 14.40
C ALA A 3 21.98 4.70 13.01
N LYS A 4 23.20 4.17 12.88
CA LYS A 4 23.94 4.07 11.60
C LYS A 4 23.22 3.24 10.52
N GLN A 5 22.34 2.32 10.91
CA GLN A 5 21.56 1.50 9.97
C GLN A 5 20.16 2.07 9.71
N LEU A 6 19.62 2.82 10.68
CA LEU A 6 18.30 3.45 10.56
C LEU A 6 18.32 4.68 9.66
N VAL A 7 19.41 5.47 9.70
CA VAL A 7 19.56 6.66 8.85
C VAL A 7 19.44 6.33 7.35
N PRO A 8 20.25 5.41 6.77
CA PRO A 8 20.13 5.10 5.34
C PRO A 8 18.79 4.46 4.98
N LEU A 9 18.22 3.65 5.89
CA LEU A 9 16.90 3.05 5.70
C LEU A 9 15.81 4.13 5.65
N GLY A 10 15.81 5.06 6.60
CA GLY A 10 14.85 6.16 6.67
C GLY A 10 15.00 7.13 5.49
N LEU A 11 16.24 7.42 5.06
CA LEU A 11 16.48 8.24 3.88
C LEU A 11 15.91 7.59 2.61
N PHE A 12 16.20 6.30 2.39
CA PHE A 12 15.68 5.59 1.22
C PHE A 12 14.17 5.44 1.27
N ALA A 13 13.62 5.00 2.40
CA ALA A 13 12.18 4.85 2.59
C ALA A 13 11.45 6.18 2.42
N GLY A 14 11.96 7.26 3.03
CA GLY A 14 11.39 8.60 2.94
C GLY A 14 11.49 9.20 1.53
N PHE A 15 12.57 8.91 0.78
CA PHE A 15 12.68 9.31 -0.62
C PHE A 15 11.65 8.62 -1.52
N VAL A 16 11.48 7.30 -1.35
CA VAL A 16 10.46 6.56 -2.10
C VAL A 16 9.06 7.04 -1.72
N ASP A 17 8.85 7.32 -0.43
CA ASP A 17 7.59 7.84 0.09
C ASP A 17 7.25 9.23 -0.49
N SER A 18 8.20 10.16 -0.51
CA SER A 18 7.96 11.51 -1.04
C SER A 18 7.78 11.54 -2.57
N THR A 19 8.35 10.58 -3.29
CA THR A 19 8.22 10.48 -4.75
C THR A 19 6.90 9.82 -5.16
N GLY A 20 6.48 8.77 -4.45
CA GLY A 20 5.37 7.91 -4.86
C GLY A 20 4.13 7.91 -3.96
N GLY A 21 4.24 8.39 -2.71
CA GLY A 21 3.20 8.31 -1.68
C GLY A 21 2.97 6.88 -1.19
N GLY A 22 3.35 6.56 0.05
CA GLY A 22 3.11 5.25 0.69
C GLY A 22 4.27 4.27 0.62
N GLY A 23 5.49 4.76 0.38
CA GLY A 23 6.73 3.96 0.38
C GLY A 23 7.23 3.63 1.79
N TRP A 24 6.88 4.45 2.80
CA TRP A 24 7.42 4.34 4.15
C TRP A 24 7.14 2.99 4.81
N GLY A 25 5.85 2.61 4.91
CA GLY A 25 5.41 1.38 5.57
C GLY A 25 5.95 0.08 4.91
N PRO A 26 5.78 -0.13 3.60
CA PRO A 26 6.24 -1.33 2.90
C PRO A 26 7.77 -1.53 2.93
N ILE A 27 8.56 -0.45 3.04
CA ILE A 27 10.02 -0.54 3.10
C ILE A 27 10.50 -0.75 4.55
N THR A 28 9.98 0.03 5.51
CA THR A 28 10.48 0.00 6.89
C THR A 28 9.95 -1.19 7.69
N THR A 29 8.68 -1.54 7.54
CA THR A 29 8.03 -2.60 8.35
C THR A 29 8.69 -3.96 8.16
N PRO A 30 8.86 -4.51 6.94
CA PRO A 30 9.48 -5.82 6.77
C PRO A 30 10.94 -5.86 7.25
N VAL A 31 11.68 -4.77 7.04
CA VAL A 31 13.09 -4.67 7.49
C VAL A 31 13.18 -4.70 9.01
N LEU A 32 12.29 -4.00 9.71
CA LEU A 32 12.26 -3.99 11.18
C LEU A 32 11.74 -5.31 11.75
N LEU A 33 10.74 -5.94 11.12
CA LEU A 33 10.25 -7.27 11.53
C LEU A 33 11.31 -8.36 11.32
N ALA A 34 12.00 -8.37 10.19
CA ALA A 34 13.06 -9.32 9.88
C ALA A 34 14.25 -9.25 10.86
N ARG A 35 14.35 -8.15 11.61
CA ARG A 35 15.37 -7.93 12.66
C ARG A 35 14.94 -8.46 14.03
N GLY A 36 13.78 -9.11 14.14
CA GLY A 36 13.28 -9.71 15.38
C GLY A 36 12.58 -8.75 16.33
N ASN A 37 12.21 -7.54 15.87
CA ASN A 37 11.44 -6.61 16.70
C ASN A 37 9.98 -7.08 16.81
N GLU A 38 9.36 -6.85 17.97
CA GLU A 38 7.95 -7.18 18.18
C GLU A 38 7.05 -6.45 17.18
N ALA A 39 6.14 -7.19 16.54
CA ALA A 39 5.30 -6.65 15.46
C ALA A 39 4.48 -5.43 15.88
N ARG A 40 3.88 -5.44 17.08
CA ARG A 40 3.10 -4.30 17.57
C ARG A 40 3.96 -3.03 17.73
N LYS A 41 5.22 -3.18 18.17
CA LYS A 41 6.15 -2.08 18.39
C LYS A 41 6.60 -1.51 17.05
N VAL A 42 6.94 -2.40 16.10
CA VAL A 42 7.31 -1.99 14.75
C VAL A 42 6.19 -1.20 14.09
N ILE A 43 4.98 -1.74 14.07
CA ILE A 43 3.84 -1.11 13.39
C ILE A 43 3.56 0.27 14.01
N GLY A 44 3.48 0.36 15.35
CA GLY A 44 3.24 1.65 16.03
C GLY A 44 4.35 2.68 15.81
N SER A 45 5.63 2.25 15.82
CA SER A 45 6.75 3.15 15.56
C SER A 45 6.83 3.61 14.10
N VAL A 46 6.56 2.72 13.14
CA VAL A 46 6.52 3.05 11.72
C VAL A 46 5.43 4.07 11.43
N ASP A 47 4.21 3.84 11.93
CA ASP A 47 3.08 4.75 11.77
C ASP A 47 3.36 6.13 12.40
N THR A 48 3.87 6.16 13.63
CA THR A 48 4.22 7.43 14.31
C THR A 48 5.33 8.18 13.59
N SER A 49 6.30 7.47 13.00
CA SER A 49 7.42 8.08 12.29
C SER A 49 7.09 8.52 10.86
N GLU A 50 5.95 8.11 10.31
CA GLU A 50 5.49 8.58 9.01
C GLU A 50 5.12 10.07 9.04
N PHE A 51 4.55 10.56 10.16
CA PHE A 51 4.19 11.97 10.32
C PHE A 51 5.34 12.96 10.04
N PRO A 52 6.52 12.86 10.71
CA PRO A 52 7.63 13.76 10.41
C PRO A 52 8.20 13.57 9.00
N VAL A 53 8.09 12.38 8.41
CA VAL A 53 8.52 12.11 7.02
C VAL A 53 7.61 12.83 6.03
N SER A 54 6.29 12.71 6.18
CA SER A 54 5.32 13.42 5.34
C SER A 54 5.41 14.94 5.52
N LEU A 55 5.69 15.41 6.74
CA LEU A 55 5.94 16.83 7.00
C LEU A 55 7.20 17.32 6.29
N ALA A 56 8.31 16.58 6.36
CA ALA A 56 9.53 16.90 5.64
C ALA A 56 9.33 16.89 4.12
N ALA A 57 8.58 15.90 3.59
CA ALA A 57 8.21 15.85 2.18
C ALA A 57 7.38 17.07 1.76
N THR A 58 6.41 17.47 2.58
CA THR A 58 5.56 18.64 2.34
C THR A 58 6.39 19.93 2.32
N ILE A 59 7.29 20.13 3.30
CA ILE A 59 8.19 21.28 3.35
C ILE A 59 9.13 21.29 2.13
N GLY A 60 9.72 20.14 1.79
CA GLY A 60 10.60 20.01 0.62
C GLY A 60 9.87 20.34 -0.68
N PHE A 61 8.63 19.86 -0.83
CA PHE A 61 7.76 20.20 -1.95
C PHE A 61 7.51 21.72 -2.03
N PHE A 62 7.17 22.35 -0.91
CA PHE A 62 6.97 23.80 -0.85
C PHE A 62 8.24 24.61 -1.21
N ILE A 63 9.41 24.19 -0.73
CA ILE A 63 10.69 24.83 -1.06
C ILE A 63 11.01 24.65 -2.56
N SER A 64 10.69 23.49 -3.13
CA SER A 64 11.02 23.17 -4.53
C SER A 64 10.11 23.84 -5.55
N LEU A 65 8.80 23.95 -5.27
CA LEU A 65 7.83 24.60 -6.17
C LEU A 65 7.70 26.10 -5.89
N GLY A 66 7.64 26.51 -4.63
CA GLY A 66 7.35 27.89 -4.23
C GLY A 66 5.85 28.17 -4.03
N TRP A 67 5.56 29.23 -3.26
CA TRP A 67 4.22 29.53 -2.72
C TRP A 67 3.16 29.87 -3.77
N GLU A 68 3.58 30.44 -4.90
CA GLU A 68 2.66 30.97 -5.93
C GLU A 68 2.12 29.90 -6.89
N GLN A 69 2.79 28.75 -6.96
CA GLN A 69 2.42 27.66 -7.88
C GLN A 69 1.45 26.66 -7.23
N VAL A 70 1.20 26.80 -5.92
CA VAL A 70 0.31 25.91 -5.17
C VAL A 70 -1.10 26.46 -5.22
N SER A 71 -2.01 25.69 -5.83
CA SER A 71 -3.43 25.98 -5.75
C SER A 71 -3.98 25.54 -4.40
N TRP A 72 -4.15 26.50 -3.48
CA TRP A 72 -4.70 26.26 -2.14
C TRP A 72 -6.08 25.61 -2.15
N VAL A 73 -6.89 25.87 -3.18
CA VAL A 73 -8.19 25.23 -3.36
C VAL A 73 -8.05 23.71 -3.47
N TRP A 74 -7.12 23.24 -4.32
CA TRP A 74 -6.87 21.80 -4.47
C TRP A 74 -6.25 21.20 -3.21
N VAL A 75 -5.34 21.90 -2.54
CA VAL A 75 -4.76 21.44 -1.27
C VAL A 75 -5.86 21.19 -0.23
N PHE A 76 -6.73 22.18 0.04
CA PHE A 76 -7.80 22.02 1.02
C PHE A 76 -8.84 20.98 0.59
N ALA A 77 -9.19 20.92 -0.70
CA ALA A 77 -10.11 19.91 -1.22
C ALA A 77 -9.57 18.49 -1.01
N LEU A 78 -8.29 18.26 -1.28
CA LEU A 78 -7.63 16.96 -1.08
C LEU A 78 -7.48 16.62 0.41
N MET A 79 -7.15 17.60 1.25
CA MET A 79 -7.07 17.40 2.71
C MET A 79 -8.43 17.01 3.30
N LEU A 80 -9.51 17.75 2.99
CA LEU A 80 -10.86 17.42 3.45
C LEU A 80 -11.30 16.05 2.90
N GLY A 81 -11.05 15.80 1.62
CA GLY A 81 -11.34 14.51 0.99
C GLY A 81 -10.64 13.36 1.71
N GLY A 82 -9.36 13.52 2.07
CA GLY A 82 -8.58 12.54 2.83
C GLY A 82 -9.14 12.30 4.24
N ILE A 83 -9.49 13.35 4.97
CA ILE A 83 -10.08 13.24 6.33
C ILE A 83 -11.39 12.46 6.29
N VAL A 84 -12.24 12.69 5.29
CA VAL A 84 -13.51 11.98 5.13
C VAL A 84 -13.30 10.56 4.61
N ALA A 85 -12.36 10.35 3.69
CA ALA A 85 -12.06 9.04 3.12
C ALA A 85 -11.40 8.09 4.12
N ALA A 86 -10.56 8.58 5.04
CA ALA A 86 -9.84 7.77 6.02
C ALA A 86 -10.73 6.83 6.87
N PRO A 87 -11.82 7.29 7.53
CA PRO A 87 -12.70 6.40 8.29
C PRO A 87 -13.43 5.39 7.40
N ILE A 88 -13.79 5.77 6.17
CA ILE A 88 -14.42 4.87 5.20
C ILE A 88 -13.43 3.77 4.78
N ALA A 89 -12.18 4.14 4.50
CA ALA A 89 -11.11 3.20 4.19
C ALA A 89 -10.85 2.25 5.37
N ALA A 90 -10.76 2.78 6.60
CA ALA A 90 -10.58 1.97 7.80
C ALA A 90 -11.74 0.99 8.01
N TRP A 91 -12.98 1.40 7.75
CA TRP A 91 -14.15 0.55 7.80
C TRP A 91 -14.11 -0.53 6.69
N LEU A 92 -13.76 -0.16 5.47
CA LEU A 92 -13.65 -1.08 4.34
C LEU A 92 -12.59 -2.15 4.58
N VAL A 93 -11.44 -1.79 5.12
CA VAL A 93 -10.33 -2.72 5.45
C VAL A 93 -10.74 -3.75 6.50
N ARG A 94 -11.71 -3.42 7.37
CA ARG A 94 -12.26 -4.39 8.34
C ARG A 94 -13.17 -5.44 7.71
N ILE A 95 -13.78 -5.14 6.57
CA ILE A 95 -14.79 -6.00 5.93
C ILE A 95 -14.17 -6.82 4.79
N VAL A 96 -13.29 -6.21 4.00
CA VAL A 96 -12.74 -6.84 2.79
C VAL A 96 -11.47 -7.62 3.14
N PRO A 97 -11.34 -8.89 2.68
CA PRO A 97 -10.12 -9.67 2.87
C PRO A 97 -8.88 -8.98 2.30
N ALA A 98 -7.78 -8.97 3.07
CA ALA A 98 -6.54 -8.27 2.71
C ALA A 98 -5.98 -8.65 1.33
N HIS A 99 -6.11 -9.91 0.92
CA HIS A 99 -5.65 -10.37 -0.39
C HIS A 99 -6.48 -9.80 -1.56
N LEU A 100 -7.77 -9.50 -1.34
CA LEU A 100 -8.60 -8.82 -2.34
C LEU A 100 -8.30 -7.33 -2.39
N LEU A 101 -8.12 -6.69 -1.23
CA LEU A 101 -7.71 -5.29 -1.15
C LEU A 101 -6.42 -5.03 -1.94
N GLY A 102 -5.42 -5.90 -1.81
CA GLY A 102 -4.18 -5.78 -2.57
C GLY A 102 -4.39 -5.80 -4.09
N VAL A 103 -5.23 -6.70 -4.60
CA VAL A 103 -5.54 -6.78 -6.04
C VAL A 103 -6.34 -5.56 -6.51
N LEU A 104 -7.32 -5.12 -5.73
CA LEU A 104 -8.17 -3.98 -6.08
C LEU A 104 -7.37 -2.68 -6.10
N VAL A 105 -6.60 -2.41 -5.04
CA VAL A 105 -5.80 -1.18 -4.91
C VAL A 105 -4.68 -1.19 -5.96
N GLY A 106 -3.94 -2.30 -6.09
CA GLY A 106 -2.88 -2.42 -7.10
C GLY A 106 -3.41 -2.29 -8.54
N GLY A 107 -4.54 -2.92 -8.83
CA GLY A 107 -5.22 -2.80 -10.13
C GLY A 107 -5.65 -1.36 -10.43
N LEU A 108 -6.22 -0.67 -9.45
CA LEU A 108 -6.62 0.73 -9.58
C LEU A 108 -5.41 1.63 -9.86
N ILE A 109 -4.29 1.45 -9.13
CA ILE A 109 -3.05 2.22 -9.32
C ILE A 109 -2.51 2.03 -10.74
N ILE A 110 -2.42 0.78 -11.22
CA ILE A 110 -1.94 0.49 -12.57
C ILE A 110 -2.88 1.15 -13.59
N PHE A 111 -4.19 1.00 -13.42
CA PHE A 111 -5.18 1.53 -14.35
C PHE A 111 -5.14 3.06 -14.45
N THR A 112 -4.99 3.78 -13.33
CA THR A 112 -4.93 5.24 -13.35
C THR A 112 -3.61 5.78 -13.91
N ASN A 113 -2.50 5.06 -13.73
CA ASN A 113 -1.17 5.54 -14.11
C ASN A 113 -0.68 5.06 -15.49
N ILE A 114 -1.27 4.00 -16.05
CA ILE A 114 -0.80 3.43 -17.34
C ILE A 114 -0.83 4.45 -18.47
N ARG A 115 -1.85 5.31 -18.50
CA ARG A 115 -1.94 6.39 -19.49
C ARG A 115 -0.78 7.36 -19.35
N THR A 116 -0.55 7.88 -18.16
CA THR A 116 0.53 8.84 -17.90
C THR A 116 1.86 8.27 -18.35
N LEU A 117 2.17 7.03 -17.98
CA LEU A 117 3.39 6.33 -18.41
C LEU A 117 3.50 6.25 -19.94
N LEU A 118 2.50 5.71 -20.62
CA LEU A 118 2.54 5.52 -22.07
C LEU A 118 2.57 6.84 -22.85
N THR A 119 1.87 7.87 -22.37
CA THR A 119 1.91 9.20 -22.99
C THR A 119 3.28 9.86 -22.87
N THR A 120 3.99 9.67 -21.76
CA THR A 120 5.34 10.20 -21.57
C THR A 120 6.32 9.57 -22.57
N PHE A 121 6.15 8.29 -22.91
CA PHE A 121 6.94 7.61 -23.95
C PHE A 121 6.44 7.85 -25.38
N LYS A 122 5.46 8.75 -25.58
CA LYS A 122 4.87 9.09 -26.89
C LYS A 122 4.33 7.87 -27.65
N VAL A 123 3.76 6.92 -26.92
CA VAL A 123 3.18 5.69 -27.48
C VAL A 123 1.88 5.99 -28.23
N ASP A 124 1.59 5.24 -29.30
CA ASP A 124 0.40 5.38 -30.12
C ASP A 124 -0.91 5.27 -29.30
N PRO A 125 -1.93 6.12 -29.56
CA PRO A 125 -3.23 6.07 -28.86
C PRO A 125 -3.95 4.71 -28.92
N THR A 126 -3.72 3.93 -29.97
CA THR A 126 -4.25 2.58 -30.14
C THR A 126 -3.68 1.65 -29.08
N ILE A 127 -2.37 1.73 -28.85
CA ILE A 127 -1.68 0.92 -27.82
C ILE A 127 -2.14 1.35 -26.42
N ILE A 128 -2.37 2.65 -26.19
CA ILE A 128 -2.94 3.13 -24.92
C ILE A 128 -4.32 2.51 -24.68
N SER A 129 -5.19 2.51 -25.70
CA SER A 129 -6.53 1.92 -25.59
C SER A 129 -6.49 0.40 -25.35
N LEU A 130 -5.62 -0.32 -26.06
CA LEU A 130 -5.40 -1.74 -25.86
C LEU A 130 -4.85 -2.04 -24.46
N SER A 131 -3.99 -1.17 -23.93
CA SER A 131 -3.41 -1.33 -22.59
C SER A 131 -4.48 -1.27 -21.49
N TYR A 132 -5.50 -0.43 -21.64
CA TYR A 132 -6.63 -0.38 -20.71
C TYR A 132 -7.43 -1.68 -20.69
N VAL A 133 -7.69 -2.25 -21.88
CA VAL A 133 -8.37 -3.55 -21.99
C VAL A 133 -7.52 -4.64 -21.36
N ALA A 134 -6.22 -4.69 -21.65
CA ALA A 134 -5.30 -5.67 -21.08
C ALA A 134 -5.24 -5.59 -19.54
N VAL A 135 -5.06 -4.38 -18.98
CA VAL A 135 -5.06 -4.18 -17.52
C VAL A 135 -6.40 -4.57 -16.92
N GLY A 136 -7.52 -4.19 -17.53
CA GLY A 136 -8.86 -4.58 -17.09
C GLY A 136 -9.03 -6.09 -17.01
N LEU A 137 -8.62 -6.82 -18.04
CA LEU A 137 -8.66 -8.29 -18.06
C LEU A 137 -7.77 -8.90 -16.98
N VAL A 138 -6.53 -8.41 -16.81
CA VAL A 138 -5.61 -8.90 -15.78
C VAL A 138 -6.18 -8.69 -14.38
N VAL A 139 -6.79 -7.54 -14.11
CA VAL A 139 -7.42 -7.24 -12.82
C VAL A 139 -8.63 -8.14 -12.58
N ILE A 140 -9.50 -8.33 -13.59
CA ILE A 140 -10.67 -9.22 -13.48
C ILE A 140 -10.23 -10.67 -13.20
N ILE A 141 -9.24 -11.17 -13.94
CA ILE A 141 -8.69 -12.53 -13.74
C ILE A 141 -8.08 -12.64 -12.34
N SER A 142 -7.34 -11.62 -11.89
CA SER A 142 -6.70 -11.62 -10.57
C SER A 142 -7.74 -11.61 -9.43
N ILE A 143 -8.84 -10.85 -9.59
CA ILE A 143 -9.96 -10.87 -8.66
C ILE A 143 -10.61 -12.26 -8.63
N PHE A 144 -10.89 -12.85 -9.79
CA PHE A 144 -11.50 -14.18 -9.87
C PHE A 144 -10.63 -15.25 -9.20
N ILE A 145 -9.32 -15.24 -9.45
CA ILE A 145 -8.36 -16.14 -8.81
C ILE A 145 -8.32 -15.90 -7.29
N ALA A 146 -8.26 -14.64 -6.85
CA ALA A 146 -8.19 -14.28 -5.44
C ALA A 146 -9.44 -14.71 -4.66
N VAL A 147 -10.64 -14.58 -5.27
CA VAL A 147 -11.90 -15.05 -4.71
C VAL A 147 -11.93 -16.58 -4.67
N ARG A 148 -11.57 -17.27 -5.76
CA ARG A 148 -11.60 -18.73 -5.85
C ARG A 148 -10.64 -19.39 -4.85
N ASN A 149 -9.45 -18.83 -4.67
CA ASN A 149 -8.43 -19.40 -3.78
C ASN A 149 -8.79 -19.24 -2.29
N HIS A 150 -9.63 -18.27 -1.92
CA HIS A 150 -10.13 -18.12 -0.55
C HIS A 150 -10.93 -19.36 -0.09
N SER A 151 -11.75 -19.93 -0.98
CA SER A 151 -12.54 -21.13 -0.69
C SER A 151 -11.69 -22.38 -0.41
N LYS A 152 -10.48 -22.47 -0.97
CA LYS A 152 -9.60 -23.64 -0.79
C LYS A 152 -8.77 -23.57 0.50
N ARG A 153 -8.34 -22.37 0.93
CA ARG A 153 -7.57 -22.19 2.18
C ARG A 153 -8.44 -22.42 3.42
N SER A 154 -9.72 -22.04 3.39
CA SER A 154 -10.67 -22.32 4.48
C SER A 154 -10.89 -23.82 4.73
N ASN A 155 -10.80 -24.67 3.70
CA ASN A 155 -10.99 -26.12 3.82
C ASN A 155 -9.74 -26.88 4.27
N ALA A 156 -8.55 -26.29 4.11
CA ALA A 156 -7.30 -26.91 4.54
C ALA A 156 -7.03 -26.71 6.05
N SER A 157 -7.44 -25.59 6.62
CA SER A 157 -7.29 -25.29 8.06
C SER A 157 -8.18 -26.15 8.96
N THR A 158 -9.29 -26.67 8.45
CA THR A 158 -10.22 -27.55 9.17
C THR A 158 -9.83 -29.04 9.10
N ALA A 159 -8.99 -29.43 8.14
CA ALA A 159 -8.54 -30.82 7.97
C ALA A 159 -7.26 -31.17 8.76
N GLY A 160 -6.61 -30.19 9.41
CA GLY A 160 -5.27 -30.30 9.99
C GLY A 160 -5.18 -30.53 11.50
N TYR A 161 -6.27 -30.85 12.20
CA TYR A 161 -6.23 -31.21 13.63
C TYR A 161 -6.46 -32.72 13.80
N PRO A 162 -5.40 -33.53 13.97
CA PRO A 162 -5.53 -34.87 14.54
C PRO A 162 -6.13 -34.76 15.94
N ASN A 163 -7.09 -35.61 16.22
CA ASN A 163 -7.85 -35.68 17.47
C ASN A 163 -7.02 -36.32 18.60
N ASP A 164 -5.83 -35.77 18.86
CA ASP A 164 -4.84 -36.33 19.82
C ASP A 164 -5.21 -36.07 21.29
N GLN A 165 -6.29 -35.34 21.54
CA GLN A 165 -6.81 -35.04 22.89
C GLN A 165 -7.51 -36.25 23.55
N LYS A 166 -7.70 -37.38 22.84
CA LYS A 166 -8.30 -38.60 23.43
C LYS A 166 -7.29 -39.62 23.97
N GLN A 167 -5.98 -39.39 23.87
CA GLN A 167 -4.93 -40.30 24.38
C GLN A 167 -4.24 -39.82 25.66
N MET A 168 -4.66 -38.70 26.23
CA MET A 168 -4.13 -38.16 27.49
C MET A 168 -5.23 -38.05 28.55
N LEU A 169 -5.85 -39.17 28.89
CA LEU A 169 -6.56 -39.30 30.16
C LEU A 169 -6.02 -40.57 30.85
N PRO A 170 -5.50 -40.45 32.09
CA PRO A 170 -5.05 -41.60 32.88
C PRO A 170 -6.20 -42.52 33.29
#